data_AF-A0A9D4HX37-F1
#
_entry.id   AF-A0A9D4HX37-F1
#
_cell.length_a   1.000
_cell.length_b   1.000
_cell.length_c   1.000
_cell.angle_alpha   90.00
_cell.angle_beta   90.00
_cell.angle_gamma   90.00
#
_symmetry.space_group_name_H-M   'P 1'
#
loop_
_entity.id
_entity.type
_entity.pdbx_description
1 polymer ?
#
loop_
_entity_poly.entity_id
_entity_poly.type
_entity_poly.pdbx_seq_one_letter_code
_entity_poly.pdbx_strand_id
1 'polypeptide(L)'
;MPFLENIPDGPLSWNPCEEPDRFSDTSVLKVLSCRAKTSGIYIVANMGDIKPCSKVKDPFCPRDGRYQFNTNVVFDDKGCLIARYHKRNIYDETPLFDPAPKNEFVFFHTDFGRFGTVICFDLLHENPTQTLIEQ
;
A
#
# COMPACT_ATOMS: atom_id res chain seq x y z
N MET A 1 10.70 -12.81 -4.21
CA MET A 1 10.68 -13.05 -2.74
C MET A 1 9.29 -13.55 -2.40
N PRO A 2 9.14 -14.58 -1.56
CA PRO A 2 7.86 -15.28 -1.43
C PRO A 2 6.75 -14.49 -0.71
N PHE A 3 7.05 -13.33 -0.13
CA PHE A 3 6.11 -12.57 0.72
C PHE A 3 5.69 -11.21 0.15
N LEU A 4 6.11 -10.85 -1.07
CA LEU A 4 5.80 -9.56 -1.69
C LEU A 4 4.88 -9.77 -2.89
N GLU A 5 3.89 -8.90 -3.04
CA GLU A 5 3.02 -8.83 -4.22
C GLU A 5 3.17 -7.46 -4.88
N ASN A 6 3.02 -7.36 -6.20
CA ASN A 6 3.06 -6.07 -6.89
C ASN A 6 1.69 -5.40 -6.82
N ILE A 7 1.49 -4.56 -5.82
CA ILE A 7 0.20 -3.92 -5.54
C ILE A 7 0.01 -2.77 -6.55
N PRO A 8 -1.00 -2.75 -7.42
CA PRO A 8 -1.06 -1.83 -8.57
C PRO A 8 -0.94 -0.34 -8.21
N ASP A 9 -0.29 0.43 -9.09
CA ASP A 9 -0.18 1.88 -8.99
C ASP A 9 -1.41 2.59 -9.57
N GLY A 10 -1.66 3.83 -9.13
CA GLY A 10 -2.69 4.69 -9.70
C GLY A 10 -4.02 4.69 -8.91
N PRO A 11 -5.10 5.24 -9.49
CA PRO A 11 -6.41 5.29 -8.81
C PRO A 11 -6.91 3.87 -8.55
N LEU A 12 -7.05 3.54 -7.27
CA LEU A 12 -7.39 2.21 -6.78
C LEU A 12 -8.91 2.03 -6.87
N SER A 13 -9.34 1.30 -7.90
CA SER A 13 -10.71 0.78 -8.04
C SER A 13 -10.62 -0.56 -8.76
N TRP A 14 -9.99 -1.52 -8.08
CA TRP A 14 -9.91 -2.90 -8.51
C TRP A 14 -10.44 -3.76 -7.39
N ASN A 15 -11.25 -4.77 -7.72
CA ASN A 15 -11.73 -5.76 -6.77
C ASN A 15 -11.00 -7.10 -7.01
N PRO A 16 -9.93 -7.41 -6.25
CA PRO A 16 -9.20 -8.67 -6.41
C PRO A 16 -10.06 -9.93 -6.22
N CYS A 17 -11.17 -9.84 -5.48
CA CYS A 17 -12.07 -10.96 -5.29
C CYS A 17 -12.90 -11.27 -6.55
N GLU A 18 -13.33 -10.23 -7.28
CA GLU A 18 -14.15 -10.38 -8.50
C GLU A 18 -13.30 -10.50 -9.76
N GLU A 19 -12.13 -9.86 -9.80
CA GLU A 19 -11.22 -9.83 -10.93
C GLU A 19 -9.83 -10.41 -10.54
N PRO A 20 -9.73 -11.69 -10.12
CA PRO A 20 -8.51 -12.26 -9.57
C PRO A 20 -7.38 -12.39 -10.59
N ASP A 21 -7.71 -12.48 -11.88
CA ASP A 21 -6.74 -12.72 -12.95
C ASP A 21 -6.25 -11.41 -13.61
N ARG A 22 -6.71 -10.24 -13.13
CA ARG A 22 -6.32 -8.94 -13.67
C ARG A 22 -4.84 -8.63 -13.43
N PHE A 23 -4.30 -9.08 -12.29
CA PHE A 23 -2.90 -8.97 -11.93
C PHE A 23 -2.39 -10.31 -11.39
N SER A 24 -1.26 -10.78 -11.91
CA SER A 24 -0.64 -12.03 -11.48
C SER A 24 -0.04 -11.91 -10.08
N ASP A 25 0.03 -13.05 -9.37
CA ASP A 25 0.72 -13.16 -8.07
C ASP A 25 0.16 -12.23 -6.98
N THR A 26 -1.17 -12.13 -6.91
CA THR A 26 -1.92 -11.25 -5.97
C THR A 26 -2.78 -12.04 -4.96
N SER A 27 -2.29 -13.19 -4.53
CA SER A 27 -2.99 -14.12 -3.65
C SER A 27 -3.44 -13.53 -2.31
N VAL A 28 -2.61 -12.71 -1.67
CA VAL A 28 -2.88 -12.04 -0.40
C VAL A 28 -3.92 -10.95 -0.61
N LEU A 29 -3.76 -10.12 -1.66
CA LEU A 29 -4.75 -9.11 -2.02
C LEU A 29 -6.13 -9.74 -2.31
N LYS A 30 -6.17 -10.87 -3.01
CA LYS A 30 -7.40 -11.64 -3.26
C LYS A 30 -8.07 -12.11 -1.97
N VAL A 31 -7.31 -12.69 -1.05
CA VAL A 31 -7.85 -13.17 0.23
C VAL A 31 -8.41 -12.00 1.05
N LEU A 32 -7.68 -10.90 1.17
CA LEU A 32 -8.12 -9.72 1.92
C LEU A 32 -9.38 -9.10 1.29
N SER A 33 -9.37 -8.90 -0.03
CA SER A 33 -10.52 -8.40 -0.79
C SER A 33 -11.76 -9.26 -0.60
N CYS A 34 -11.63 -10.58 -0.75
CA CYS A 34 -12.78 -11.47 -0.55
C CYS A 34 -13.29 -11.45 0.89
N ARG A 35 -12.40 -11.34 1.90
CA ARG A 35 -12.81 -11.26 3.30
C ARG A 35 -13.54 -9.96 3.61
N ALA A 36 -13.08 -8.83 3.06
CA ALA A 36 -13.75 -7.55 3.20
C ALA A 36 -15.17 -7.62 2.60
N LYS A 37 -15.27 -8.12 1.35
CA LYS A 37 -16.54 -8.32 0.64
C LYS A 37 -17.51 -9.24 1.37
N THR A 38 -17.08 -10.44 1.78
CA THR A 38 -17.99 -11.44 2.37
C THR A 38 -18.49 -11.03 3.75
N SER A 39 -17.70 -10.24 4.47
CA SER A 39 -18.05 -9.78 5.81
C SER A 39 -18.74 -8.41 5.80
N GLY A 40 -18.74 -7.69 4.67
CA GLY A 40 -19.29 -6.35 4.56
C GLY A 40 -18.58 -5.34 5.47
N ILE A 41 -17.24 -5.45 5.58
CA ILE A 41 -16.44 -4.56 6.42
C ILE A 41 -15.25 -3.98 5.64
N TYR A 42 -14.83 -2.78 6.01
CA TYR A 42 -13.55 -2.24 5.59
C TYR A 42 -12.41 -3.02 6.24
N ILE A 43 -11.39 -3.38 5.46
CA ILE A 43 -10.17 -4.02 5.97
C ILE A 43 -8.98 -3.13 5.68
N VAL A 44 -8.28 -2.72 6.74
CA VAL A 44 -6.94 -2.11 6.65
C VAL A 44 -5.93 -3.17 7.05
N ALA A 45 -4.96 -3.46 6.18
CA ALA A 45 -3.94 -4.47 6.43
C ALA A 45 -2.55 -3.97 6.01
N ASN A 46 -1.52 -4.51 6.65
CA ASN A 46 -0.12 -4.25 6.33
C ASN A 46 0.50 -5.46 5.63
N MET A 47 1.22 -5.22 4.53
CA MET A 47 1.92 -6.25 3.75
C MET A 47 3.12 -5.66 3.01
N GLY A 48 3.89 -6.51 2.33
CA GLY A 48 5.00 -6.08 1.50
C GLY A 48 4.60 -5.85 0.04
N ASP A 49 5.00 -4.71 -0.53
CA ASP A 49 4.87 -4.41 -1.96
C ASP A 49 6.22 -4.55 -2.67
N ILE A 50 6.20 -4.93 -3.94
CA ILE A 50 7.37 -4.98 -4.82
C ILE A 50 7.13 -4.21 -6.11
N LYS A 51 8.06 -3.31 -6.44
CA LYS A 51 8.02 -2.52 -7.67
C LYS A 51 9.25 -2.74 -8.53
N PRO A 52 9.16 -3.55 -9.60
CA PRO A 52 10.23 -3.64 -10.59
C PRO A 52 10.55 -2.27 -11.17
N CYS A 53 11.83 -1.94 -11.28
CA CYS A 53 12.30 -0.68 -11.81
C CYS A 53 13.56 -0.88 -12.66
N SER A 54 14.00 0.17 -13.36
CA SER A 54 15.26 0.12 -14.11
C SER A 54 16.01 1.44 -13.96
N LYS A 55 17.34 1.38 -13.84
CA LYS A 55 18.21 2.57 -13.78
C LYS A 55 18.10 3.47 -15.02
N VAL A 56 17.64 2.93 -16.15
CA VAL A 56 17.43 3.68 -17.40
C VAL A 56 16.25 4.65 -17.28
N LYS A 57 15.17 4.23 -16.62
CA LYS A 57 13.94 5.03 -16.46
C LYS A 57 13.88 5.76 -15.12
N ASP A 58 14.51 5.19 -14.10
CA ASP A 58 14.52 5.69 -12.73
C ASP A 58 15.96 5.65 -12.18
N PRO A 59 16.64 6.81 -12.10
CA PRO A 59 17.99 6.91 -11.55
C PRO A 59 18.11 6.39 -10.11
N PHE A 60 17.03 6.40 -9.33
CA PHE A 60 17.01 6.01 -7.92
C PHE A 60 16.74 4.52 -7.70
N CYS A 61 16.29 3.78 -8.74
CA CYS A 61 16.00 2.35 -8.66
C CYS A 61 17.12 1.56 -7.94
N PRO A 62 16.83 0.74 -6.93
CA PRO A 62 17.85 -0.02 -6.22
C PRO A 62 18.70 -0.92 -7.14
N ARG A 63 19.89 -1.31 -6.66
CA ARG A 63 20.86 -2.08 -7.47
C ARG A 63 20.32 -3.44 -7.91
N ASP A 64 19.39 -4.01 -7.16
CA ASP A 64 18.73 -5.28 -7.47
C ASP A 64 17.49 -5.13 -8.38
N GLY A 65 17.24 -3.92 -8.89
CA GLY A 65 16.25 -3.66 -9.96
C GLY A 65 14.80 -3.57 -9.48
N ARG A 66 14.56 -3.36 -8.20
CA ARG A 66 13.21 -3.24 -7.64
C ARG A 66 13.20 -2.38 -6.39
N TYR A 67 12.06 -1.80 -6.07
CA TYR A 67 11.76 -1.34 -4.71
C TYR A 67 10.99 -2.39 -3.94
N GLN A 68 11.13 -2.36 -2.62
CA GLN A 68 10.38 -3.18 -1.68
C GLN A 68 9.82 -2.27 -0.59
N PHE A 69 8.51 -2.26 -0.39
CA PHE A 69 7.88 -1.31 0.54
C PHE A 69 7.11 -2.03 1.65
N ASN A 70 7.23 -1.50 2.88
CA ASN A 70 6.28 -1.78 3.95
C ASN A 70 5.00 -0.98 3.65
N THR A 71 3.88 -1.68 3.45
CA THR A 71 2.74 -1.11 2.73
C THR A 71 1.42 -1.38 3.45
N ASN A 72 0.66 -0.32 3.73
CA ASN A 72 -0.74 -0.46 4.10
C ASN A 72 -1.60 -0.53 2.85
N VAL A 73 -2.55 -1.45 2.83
CA VAL A 73 -3.64 -1.53 1.85
C VAL A 73 -4.98 -1.42 2.54
N VAL A 74 -5.95 -0.80 1.87
CA VAL A 74 -7.30 -0.64 2.38
C VAL A 74 -8.30 -1.18 1.37
N PHE A 75 -9.17 -2.07 1.83
CA PHE A 75 -10.29 -2.60 1.09
C PHE A 75 -11.60 -2.04 1.63
N ASP A 76 -12.51 -1.66 0.75
CA ASP A 76 -13.88 -1.31 1.13
C ASP A 76 -14.71 -2.55 1.46
N ASP A 77 -15.94 -2.32 1.93
CA ASP A 77 -16.91 -3.35 2.27
C ASP A 77 -17.38 -4.20 1.07
N LYS A 78 -17.07 -3.80 -0.16
CA LYS A 78 -17.30 -4.56 -1.40
C LYS A 78 -16.07 -5.34 -1.83
N GLY A 79 -14.93 -5.17 -1.17
CA GLY A 79 -13.65 -5.80 -1.49
C GLY A 79 -12.82 -5.04 -2.53
N CYS A 80 -13.18 -3.81 -2.89
CA CYS A 80 -12.35 -2.99 -3.76
C CYS A 80 -11.15 -2.47 -2.99
N LEU A 81 -9.95 -2.61 -3.56
CA LEU A 81 -8.76 -1.91 -3.09
C LEU A 81 -8.95 -0.41 -3.34
N ILE A 82 -8.97 0.39 -2.28
CA ILE A 82 -9.29 1.83 -2.31
C ILE A 82 -8.17 2.72 -1.77
N ALA A 83 -7.18 2.16 -1.07
CA ALA A 83 -5.99 2.89 -0.63
C ALA A 83 -4.75 1.98 -0.58
N ARG A 84 -3.59 2.57 -0.87
CA ARG A 84 -2.27 1.97 -0.72
C ARG A 84 -1.31 3.05 -0.23
N TYR A 85 -0.56 2.78 0.82
CA TYR A 85 0.40 3.69 1.42
C TYR A 85 1.73 2.99 1.70
N HIS A 86 2.83 3.52 1.19
CA HIS A 86 4.17 3.07 1.50
C HIS A 86 4.74 3.81 2.71
N LYS A 87 5.26 3.07 3.69
CA LYS A 87 5.93 3.62 4.87
C LYS A 87 7.05 4.57 4.44
N ARG A 88 7.03 5.80 4.97
CA ARG A 88 8.06 6.81 4.70
C ARG A 88 9.22 6.72 5.67
N ASN A 89 8.93 6.63 6.97
CA ASN A 89 9.95 6.69 8.03
C ASN A 89 10.29 5.28 8.51
N ILE A 90 11.31 4.66 7.90
CA ILE A 90 11.79 3.31 8.23
C ILE A 90 12.48 3.31 9.61
N TYR A 91 12.23 2.27 10.41
CA TYR A 91 12.80 2.04 11.74
C TYR A 91 13.39 0.63 11.82
N ASP A 92 14.71 0.53 11.64
CA ASP A 92 15.46 -0.74 11.63
C ASP A 92 15.04 -1.77 10.57
N GLU A 93 14.22 -1.39 9.57
CA GLU A 93 13.80 -2.29 8.48
C GLU A 93 14.55 -2.06 7.15
N THR A 94 15.57 -1.20 7.14
CA THR A 94 16.33 -0.82 5.93
C THR A 94 17.00 -1.96 5.17
N PRO A 95 17.36 -3.12 5.78
CA PRO A 95 17.87 -4.25 4.99
C PRO A 95 16.79 -4.92 4.11
N LEU A 96 15.51 -4.68 4.40
CA LEU A 96 14.37 -5.38 3.80
C LEU A 96 13.48 -4.45 2.98
N PHE A 97 13.31 -3.21 3.43
CA PHE A 97 12.39 -2.24 2.82
C PHE A 97 13.10 -0.93 2.49
N ASP A 98 12.77 -0.42 1.31
CA ASP A 98 13.08 0.92 0.87
C ASP A 98 12.08 1.93 1.48
N PRO A 99 12.51 3.15 1.82
CA PRO A 99 11.58 4.21 2.16
C PRO A 99 10.79 4.65 0.92
N ALA A 100 9.52 5.01 1.09
CA ALA A 100 8.72 5.61 0.02
C ALA A 100 9.50 6.79 -0.62
N PRO A 101 9.68 6.86 -1.95
CA PRO A 101 10.57 7.84 -2.58
C PRO A 101 10.07 9.28 -2.45
N LYS A 102 8.76 9.46 -2.27
CA LYS A 102 8.10 10.75 -2.03
C LYS A 102 7.17 10.61 -0.83
N ASN A 103 6.81 11.73 -0.21
CA ASN A 103 5.78 11.73 0.81
C ASN A 103 4.43 11.41 0.16
N GLU A 104 3.80 10.33 0.62
CA GLU A 104 2.49 9.91 0.18
C GLU A 104 1.45 10.39 1.21
N PHE A 105 0.47 11.15 0.76
CA PHE A 105 -0.66 11.60 1.57
C PHE A 105 -1.91 10.85 1.13
N VAL A 106 -2.14 9.70 1.76
CA VAL A 106 -3.16 8.74 1.32
C VAL A 106 -4.39 8.91 2.18
N PHE A 107 -5.51 9.24 1.53
CA PHE A 107 -6.83 9.31 2.14
C PHE A 107 -7.78 8.36 1.45
N PHE A 108 -8.72 7.83 2.22
CA PHE A 108 -9.89 7.14 1.70
C PHE A 108 -11.16 7.66 2.38
N HIS A 109 -12.24 7.68 1.60
CA HIS A 109 -13.53 8.20 2.03
C HIS A 109 -14.46 7.03 2.32
N THR A 110 -15.22 7.17 3.39
CA THR A 110 -16.25 6.23 3.83
C THR A 110 -17.50 7.02 4.17
N ASP A 111 -18.63 6.33 4.33
CA ASP A 111 -19.89 6.96 4.76
C ASP A 111 -19.84 7.46 6.22
N PHE A 112 -18.84 7.03 6.99
CA PHE A 112 -18.65 7.39 8.40
C PHE A 112 -17.37 8.21 8.65
N GLY A 113 -16.78 8.79 7.59
CA GLY A 113 -15.68 9.74 7.70
C GLY A 113 -14.59 9.58 6.65
N ARG A 114 -13.69 10.56 6.62
CA ARG A 114 -12.44 10.53 5.85
C ARG A 114 -11.32 10.02 6.74
N PHE A 115 -10.56 9.05 6.25
CA PHE A 115 -9.46 8.43 6.98
C PHE A 115 -8.14 8.66 6.25
N GLY A 116 -7.08 8.91 7.03
CA GLY A 116 -5.70 8.82 6.59
C GLY A 116 -5.05 7.54 7.12
N THR A 117 -3.94 7.11 6.51
CA THR A 117 -3.18 5.95 6.99
C THR A 117 -1.69 6.25 7.03
N VAL A 118 -1.04 5.78 8.11
CA VAL A 118 0.40 5.89 8.37
C VAL A 118 0.88 4.62 9.07
N ILE A 119 2.20 4.39 9.15
CA ILE A 119 2.75 3.15 9.72
C ILE A 119 3.76 3.46 10.82
N CYS A 120 3.43 3.04 12.05
CA CYS A 120 4.36 2.95 13.18
C CYS A 120 5.19 4.23 13.41
N PHE A 121 6.47 4.23 13.02
CA PHE A 121 7.43 5.31 13.24
C PHE A 121 7.08 6.61 12.50
N ASP A 122 6.20 6.56 11.50
CA ASP A 122 5.63 7.75 10.85
C ASP A 122 4.95 8.70 11.84
N LEU A 123 4.37 8.20 12.94
CA LEU A 123 3.71 9.01 13.97
C LEU A 123 4.65 9.97 14.70
N LEU A 124 5.96 9.70 14.68
CA LEU A 124 6.98 10.52 15.33
C LEU A 124 7.61 11.56 14.38
N HIS A 125 7.11 11.66 13.16
CA HIS A 125 7.64 12.54 12.12
C HIS A 125 6.56 13.48 11.60
N GLU A 126 6.97 14.68 11.18
CA GLU A 126 6.08 15.67 10.57
C GLU A 126 5.40 15.11 9.31
N ASN A 127 6.18 14.48 8.43
CA ASN A 127 5.65 13.84 7.23
C ASN A 127 5.54 12.31 7.39
N PRO A 128 4.41 11.69 7.03
CA PRO A 128 3.17 12.30 6.54
C PRO A 128 2.18 12.76 7.64
N THR A 129 2.42 12.41 8.91
CA THR A 129 1.40 12.47 9.98
C THR A 129 0.83 13.87 10.23
N GLN A 130 1.67 14.89 10.41
CA GLN A 130 1.20 16.24 10.70
C GLN A 130 0.47 16.84 9.49
N THR A 131 1.03 16.65 8.29
CA THR A 131 0.41 17.16 7.06
C THR A 131 -0.92 16.47 6.74
N LEU A 132 -1.11 15.20 7.12
CA LEU A 132 -2.40 14.50 6.99
C LEU A 132 -3.49 15.11 7.88
N ILE A 133 -3.13 15.69 9.03
CA ILE A 133 -4.07 16.33 9.97
C ILE A 133 -4.43 17.74 9.50
N GLU A 134 -3.50 18.45 8.86
CA GLU A 134 -3.69 19.82 8.39
C GLU A 134 -4.49 19.93 7.07
N GLN A 135 -4.74 18.81 6.38
CA GLN A 135 -5.48 18.70 5.10
C GLN A 135 -6.91 18.18 5.27
#